data_AF-A0A522UNN4-F1
#
_entry.id   AF-A0A522UNN4-F1
#
_cell.length_a   1.000
_cell.length_b   1.000
_cell.length_c   1.000
_cell.angle_alpha   90.00
_cell.angle_beta   90.00
_cell.angle_gamma   90.00
#
_symmetry.space_group_name_H-M   'P 1'
#
loop_
_entity.id
_entity.type
_entity.pdbx_description
1 polymer ?
#
loop_
_entity_poly.entity_id
_entity_poly.type
_entity_poly.pdbx_seq_one_letter_code
_entity_poly.pdbx_strand_id
1 'polypeptide(L)'
;WKVGRKLAEAVIDKYKKEEDRTPENVALYWMLSDIMWADGEGMAQMMYLLGVEPVWQQNGRIKGFEVIPLEKLGRPRIDVTVRVSGITRDNFPNCIELLDEAIQAVVSLDEPLDMNFPRKHSLAQMSDSGNSGIIAWRDATLRIFSSKPGTYSPGVNLAVYASAWKDEKDLSDIFVYWNGYAYGKGVNGKESRQQLVNNLRTVDTTFNKVVSDEYDLFGCCSYFGTQGGITAAARSISGKEVKSYYGDTREPEHVEVRDLADEVRRVVRTKLLNPKWIEGMKQHGYKGAGDISKRIGRVYGWEASTREVDDWIFDEIARTIVLEEEMKKFFEENNPYALEEIARRLLEAYERELWSADPEVLQGMKNAYLEIEGWMEERAGEGEFQGGAVDIMTAIEVEGWGDKMKAVMEKIHNKNDKRYRK
;
A
#
# COMPACT_ATOMS: atom_id res chain seq x y z
N TRP A 1 -11.64 5.44 19.10
CA TRP A 1 -10.97 4.55 20.09
C TRP A 1 -11.51 3.13 20.10
N LYS A 2 -12.77 2.88 20.49
CA LYS A 2 -13.32 1.50 20.59
C LYS A 2 -13.17 0.69 19.30
N VAL A 3 -13.48 1.28 18.15
CA VAL A 3 -13.30 0.64 16.84
C VAL A 3 -11.84 0.34 16.54
N GLY A 4 -10.92 1.31 16.75
CA GLY A 4 -9.48 1.08 16.62
C GLY A 4 -8.94 -0.05 17.50
N ARG A 5 -9.46 -0.19 18.73
CA ARG A 5 -9.15 -1.33 19.60
C ARG A 5 -9.61 -2.66 18.99
N LYS A 6 -10.88 -2.75 18.57
CA LYS A 6 -11.44 -3.94 17.90
C LYS A 6 -10.63 -4.30 16.65
N LEU A 7 -10.22 -3.31 15.85
CA LEU A 7 -9.37 -3.52 14.67
C LEU A 7 -8.00 -4.10 15.02
N ALA A 8 -7.35 -3.58 16.06
CA ALA A 8 -6.04 -4.07 16.49
C ALA A 8 -6.13 -5.50 17.03
N GLU A 9 -7.17 -5.81 17.82
CA GLU A 9 -7.47 -7.18 18.27
C GLU A 9 -7.71 -8.12 17.08
N ALA A 10 -8.58 -7.72 16.14
CA ALA A 10 -8.92 -8.53 14.97
C ALA A 10 -7.72 -8.81 14.04
N VAL A 11 -6.82 -7.83 13.82
CA VAL A 11 -5.58 -8.03 13.06
C VAL A 11 -4.67 -9.04 13.75
N ILE A 12 -4.49 -8.92 15.08
CA ILE A 12 -3.65 -9.84 15.85
C ILE A 12 -4.24 -11.26 15.82
N ASP A 13 -5.55 -11.39 16.03
CA ASP A 13 -6.23 -12.68 16.10
C ASP A 13 -6.25 -13.39 14.74
N LYS A 14 -6.47 -12.65 13.64
CA LYS A 14 -6.36 -13.20 12.28
C LYS A 14 -4.96 -13.72 12.01
N TYR A 15 -3.93 -12.91 12.30
CA TYR A 15 -2.53 -13.32 12.11
C TYR A 15 -2.18 -14.57 12.93
N LYS A 16 -2.57 -14.60 14.21
CA LYS A 16 -2.36 -15.76 15.09
C LYS A 16 -3.04 -17.02 14.56
N LYS A 17 -4.24 -16.90 14.02
CA LYS A 17 -4.99 -18.03 13.47
C LYS A 17 -4.30 -18.65 12.25
N GLU A 18 -3.62 -17.83 11.44
CA GLU A 18 -2.96 -18.27 10.21
C GLU A 18 -1.51 -18.72 10.42
N GLU A 19 -0.78 -18.04 11.30
CA GLU A 19 0.67 -18.19 11.46
C GLU A 19 1.10 -18.80 12.81
N ASP A 20 0.13 -19.17 13.66
CA ASP A 20 0.33 -19.75 15.01
C ASP A 20 1.28 -18.95 15.93
N ARG A 21 1.41 -17.65 15.67
CA ARG A 21 2.24 -16.72 16.46
C ARG A 21 1.66 -15.31 16.42
N THR A 22 2.13 -14.47 17.33
CA THR A 22 1.79 -13.04 17.33
C THR A 22 2.63 -12.31 16.27
N PRO A 23 2.07 -11.37 15.48
CA PRO A 23 2.88 -10.55 14.59
C PRO A 23 3.77 -9.61 15.41
N GLU A 24 5.05 -9.49 15.06
CA GLU A 24 5.96 -8.59 15.79
C GLU A 24 5.84 -7.14 15.30
N ASN A 25 5.51 -6.94 14.02
CA ASN A 25 5.37 -5.63 13.40
C ASN A 25 4.25 -5.60 12.35
N VAL A 26 3.33 -4.65 12.51
CA VAL A 26 2.26 -4.37 11.53
C VAL A 26 2.62 -3.09 10.76
N ALA A 27 2.65 -3.18 9.44
CA ALA A 27 2.89 -2.02 8.58
C ALA A 27 1.56 -1.40 8.12
N LEU A 28 1.32 -0.12 8.41
CA LEU A 28 0.03 0.54 8.16
C LEU A 28 0.17 1.68 7.16
N TYR A 29 -0.78 1.78 6.24
CA TYR A 29 -1.00 2.98 5.46
C TYR A 29 -1.95 3.93 6.20
N TRP A 30 -1.43 5.06 6.71
CA TRP A 30 -2.22 6.04 7.42
C TRP A 30 -2.64 7.22 6.53
N MET A 31 -3.95 7.30 6.26
CA MET A 31 -4.56 8.29 5.36
C MET A 31 -5.31 9.39 6.12
N LEU A 32 -5.54 10.51 5.44
CA LEU A 32 -6.30 11.65 5.95
C LEU A 32 -7.75 11.26 6.29
N SER A 33 -8.33 10.38 5.46
CA SER A 33 -9.67 9.83 5.62
C SER A 33 -9.84 9.12 6.96
N ASP A 34 -8.77 8.57 7.54
CA ASP A 34 -8.83 7.98 8.88
C ASP A 34 -9.27 9.00 9.94
N ILE A 35 -8.68 10.20 9.88
CA ILE A 35 -8.97 11.26 10.84
C ILE A 35 -10.28 11.97 10.50
N MET A 36 -10.52 12.23 9.21
CA MET A 36 -11.67 13.05 8.77
C MET A 36 -12.97 12.28 8.60
N TRP A 37 -12.93 11.01 8.22
CA TRP A 37 -14.15 10.21 7.96
C TRP A 37 -14.45 9.23 9.09
N ALA A 38 -13.43 8.84 9.86
CA ALA A 38 -13.53 7.79 10.87
C ALA A 38 -13.01 8.21 12.25
N ASP A 39 -12.95 9.53 12.53
CA ASP A 39 -12.58 10.10 13.82
C ASP A 39 -11.29 9.51 14.45
N GLY A 40 -10.32 9.13 13.62
CA GLY A 40 -9.01 8.61 14.04
C GLY A 40 -9.02 7.14 14.48
N GLU A 41 -9.82 6.29 13.84
CA GLU A 41 -9.86 4.84 14.09
C GLU A 41 -8.51 4.13 13.92
N GLY A 42 -7.79 4.41 12.83
CA GLY A 42 -6.47 3.87 12.51
C GLY A 42 -5.40 4.43 13.44
N MET A 43 -5.49 5.70 13.82
CA MET A 43 -4.67 6.25 14.91
C MET A 43 -4.87 5.45 16.21
N ALA A 44 -6.13 5.22 16.60
CA ALA A 44 -6.48 4.42 17.76
C ALA A 44 -6.01 2.97 17.64
N GLN A 45 -6.07 2.37 16.45
CA GLN A 45 -5.55 1.03 16.18
C GLN A 45 -4.04 0.96 16.43
N MET A 46 -3.26 1.89 15.89
CA MET A 46 -1.81 1.94 16.11
C MET A 46 -1.46 2.16 17.59
N MET A 47 -2.19 3.06 18.26
CA MET A 47 -2.04 3.28 19.71
C MET A 47 -2.31 2.00 20.50
N TYR A 48 -3.38 1.28 20.18
CA TYR A 48 -3.70 0.04 20.89
C TYR A 48 -2.69 -1.07 20.57
N LEU A 49 -2.23 -1.23 19.32
CA LEU A 49 -1.16 -2.18 18.96
C LEU A 49 0.08 -2.00 19.85
N LEU A 50 0.51 -0.75 20.04
CA LEU A 50 1.60 -0.35 20.95
C LEU A 50 1.27 -0.55 22.45
N GLY A 51 0.00 -0.71 22.79
CA GLY A 51 -0.48 -0.85 24.16
C GLY A 51 -0.56 0.47 24.91
N VAL A 52 -0.97 1.53 24.22
CA VAL A 52 -1.28 2.83 24.84
C VAL A 52 -2.72 3.22 24.56
N GLU A 53 -3.34 3.99 25.46
CA GLU A 53 -4.68 4.54 25.28
C GLU A 53 -4.69 6.07 25.28
N PRO A 54 -5.47 6.72 24.41
CA PRO A 54 -5.58 8.18 24.40
C PRO A 54 -6.30 8.69 25.66
N VAL A 55 -5.85 9.83 26.15
CA VAL A 55 -6.48 10.56 27.26
C VAL A 55 -7.12 11.82 26.72
N TRP A 56 -8.39 12.05 27.05
CA TRP A 56 -9.14 13.23 26.62
C TRP A 56 -9.21 14.30 27.69
N GLN A 57 -9.26 15.55 27.25
CA GLN A 57 -9.68 16.68 28.06
C GLN A 57 -11.22 16.71 28.16
N GLN A 58 -11.76 17.46 29.12
CA GLN A 58 -13.21 17.63 29.29
C GLN A 58 -13.90 18.22 28.04
N ASN A 59 -13.17 18.96 27.20
CA ASN A 59 -13.67 19.54 25.94
C ASN A 59 -13.63 18.57 24.75
N GLY A 60 -13.29 17.29 24.96
CA GLY A 60 -13.22 16.26 23.92
C GLY A 60 -11.92 16.27 23.09
N ARG A 61 -10.99 17.18 23.33
CA ARG A 61 -9.67 17.16 22.68
C ARG A 61 -8.77 16.11 23.31
N ILE A 62 -7.92 15.47 22.50
CA ILE A 62 -6.90 14.56 23.01
C ILE A 62 -5.84 15.38 23.76
N LYS A 63 -5.61 15.02 25.03
CA LYS A 63 -4.59 15.59 25.91
C LYS A 63 -3.23 14.92 25.71
N GLY A 64 -3.25 13.61 25.47
CA GLY A 64 -2.05 12.76 25.44
C GLY A 64 -2.45 11.29 25.41
N PHE A 65 -1.64 10.43 26.01
CA PHE A 65 -1.88 9.00 26.14
C PHE A 65 -1.40 8.48 27.49
N GLU A 66 -1.91 7.32 27.88
CA GLU A 66 -1.42 6.52 29.00
C GLU A 66 -0.95 5.16 28.50
N VAL A 67 0.14 4.65 29.08
CA VAL A 67 0.65 3.32 28.76
C VAL A 67 -0.18 2.29 29.52
N ILE A 68 -0.76 1.33 28.79
CA ILE A 68 -1.48 0.21 29.39
C ILE A 68 -0.43 -0.78 29.95
N PRO A 69 -0.45 -1.12 31.26
CA PRO A 69 0.44 -2.14 31.82
C PRO A 69 0.28 -3.50 31.13
N LEU A 70 1.36 -4.27 31.00
CA LEU A 70 1.35 -5.56 30.30
C LEU A 70 0.33 -6.54 30.89
N GLU A 71 0.14 -6.53 32.21
CA GLU A 71 -0.82 -7.38 32.92
C GLU A 71 -2.26 -7.09 32.49
N LYS A 72 -2.56 -5.82 32.17
CA LYS A 72 -3.86 -5.41 31.65
C LYS A 72 -3.96 -5.60 30.14
N LEU A 73 -2.85 -5.45 29.42
CA LEU A 73 -2.80 -5.63 27.97
C LEU A 73 -2.98 -7.10 27.56
N GLY A 74 -2.46 -8.03 28.37
CA GLY A 74 -2.64 -9.48 28.19
C GLY A 74 -1.91 -10.07 26.97
N ARG A 75 -1.03 -9.31 26.33
CA ARG A 75 -0.25 -9.71 25.14
C ARG A 75 1.02 -8.86 25.00
N PRO A 76 1.96 -9.25 24.12
CA PRO A 76 3.06 -8.38 23.73
C PRO A 76 2.57 -7.06 23.10
N ARG A 77 3.37 -6.01 23.24
CA ARG A 77 3.24 -4.77 22.47
C ARG A 77 3.74 -5.03 21.06
N ILE A 78 2.93 -4.64 20.08
CA ILE A 78 3.20 -4.87 18.65
C ILE A 78 3.88 -3.64 18.09
N ASP A 79 4.97 -3.82 17.34
CA ASP A 79 5.62 -2.73 16.64
C ASP A 79 4.77 -2.27 15.45
N VAL A 80 4.95 -1.01 15.06
CA VAL A 80 4.19 -0.41 13.96
C VAL A 80 5.14 0.25 12.98
N THR A 81 4.98 -0.02 11.69
CA THR A 81 5.67 0.70 10.62
C THR A 81 4.66 1.51 9.82
N VAL A 82 4.68 2.82 10.00
CA VAL A 82 3.60 3.68 9.52
C VAL A 82 4.07 4.43 8.27
N ARG A 83 3.44 4.15 7.14
CA ARG A 83 3.51 5.06 5.99
C ARG A 83 2.36 6.04 6.11
N VAL A 84 2.65 7.27 6.52
CA VAL A 84 1.66 8.36 6.57
C VAL A 84 1.54 9.06 5.21
N SER A 85 0.32 9.36 4.77
CA SER A 85 0.12 10.10 3.51
C SER A 85 0.66 11.53 3.61
N GLY A 86 1.13 12.10 2.49
CA GLY A 86 1.59 13.49 2.48
C GLY A 86 0.49 14.49 2.88
N ILE A 87 -0.77 14.19 2.55
CA ILE A 87 -1.91 15.03 2.94
C ILE A 87 -2.14 14.98 4.46
N THR A 88 -2.03 13.79 5.07
CA THR A 88 -2.09 13.64 6.54
C THR A 88 -0.94 14.36 7.23
N ARG A 89 0.29 14.24 6.69
CA ARG A 89 1.48 14.95 7.16
C ARG A 89 1.25 16.46 7.22
N ASP A 90 0.67 17.02 6.17
CA ASP A 90 0.52 18.48 6.05
C ASP A 90 -0.64 19.03 6.89
N ASN A 91 -1.70 18.24 7.10
CA ASN A 91 -2.93 18.72 7.76
C ASN A 91 -3.04 18.31 9.24
N PHE A 92 -2.41 17.20 9.65
CA PHE A 92 -2.52 16.65 11.01
C PHE A 92 -1.15 16.33 11.64
N PRO A 93 -0.18 17.26 11.62
CA PRO A 93 1.15 17.03 12.21
C PRO A 93 1.07 16.67 13.70
N ASN A 94 0.15 17.30 14.45
CA ASN A 94 -0.06 17.01 15.87
C ASN A 94 -0.44 15.54 16.15
N CYS A 95 -1.15 14.88 15.23
CA CYS A 95 -1.51 13.46 15.37
C CYS A 95 -0.27 12.57 15.16
N ILE A 96 0.58 12.94 14.21
CA ILE A 96 1.86 12.25 13.93
C ILE A 96 2.81 12.40 15.11
N GLU A 97 2.94 13.61 15.65
CA GLU A 97 3.76 13.86 16.84
C GLU A 97 3.26 13.04 18.04
N LEU A 98 1.95 13.03 18.30
CA LEU A 98 1.38 12.25 19.39
C LEU A 98 1.64 10.74 19.26
N LEU A 99 1.53 10.19 18.05
CA LEU A 99 1.83 8.79 17.80
C LEU A 99 3.33 8.48 18.00
N ASP A 100 4.22 9.35 17.51
CA ASP A 100 5.66 9.20 17.72
C ASP A 100 6.03 9.33 19.21
N GLU A 101 5.40 10.23 19.97
CA GLU A 101 5.56 10.29 21.43
C GLU A 101 5.17 8.97 22.12
N ALA A 102 4.05 8.36 21.70
CA ALA A 102 3.64 7.05 22.20
C ALA A 102 4.66 5.95 21.88
N ILE A 103 5.19 5.94 20.66
CA ILE A 103 6.27 5.02 20.26
C ILE A 103 7.51 5.23 21.13
N GLN A 104 7.96 6.47 21.31
CA GLN A 104 9.13 6.78 22.16
C GLN A 104 8.93 6.31 23.60
N ALA A 105 7.73 6.54 24.17
CA ALA A 105 7.41 6.12 25.52
C ALA A 105 7.47 4.59 25.64
N VAL A 106 6.81 3.86 24.73
CA VAL A 106 6.75 2.39 24.75
C VAL A 106 8.11 1.73 24.55
N VAL A 107 8.92 2.23 23.62
CA VAL A 107 10.26 1.69 23.34
C VAL A 107 11.21 1.87 24.54
N SER A 108 10.97 2.91 25.34
CA SER A 108 11.80 3.24 26.52
C SER A 108 11.43 2.47 27.78
N LEU A 109 10.31 1.73 27.80
CA LEU A 109 9.88 0.93 28.95
C LEU A 109 10.89 -0.19 29.24
N ASP A 110 11.12 -0.48 30.52
CA ASP A 110 11.94 -1.61 30.93
C ASP A 110 11.10 -2.89 30.99
N GLU A 111 10.77 -3.41 29.80
CA GLU A 111 9.96 -4.62 29.61
C GLU A 111 10.77 -5.71 28.88
N PRO A 112 10.45 -7.00 29.09
CA PRO A 112 11.05 -8.11 28.35
C PRO A 112 10.88 -7.95 26.83
N LEU A 113 11.89 -8.33 26.04
CA LEU A 113 11.91 -8.12 24.59
C LEU A 113 10.89 -8.98 23.83
N ASP A 114 10.51 -10.12 24.38
CA ASP A 114 9.43 -11.00 23.89
C ASP A 114 8.03 -10.44 24.19
N MET A 115 7.93 -9.44 25.06
CA MET A 115 6.69 -8.74 25.41
C MET A 115 6.63 -7.30 24.86
N ASN A 116 7.74 -6.75 24.34
CA ASN A 116 7.80 -5.42 23.77
C ASN A 116 8.63 -5.41 22.47
N PHE A 117 7.94 -5.70 21.35
CA PHE A 117 8.56 -5.72 20.02
C PHE A 117 9.11 -4.37 19.55
N PRO A 118 8.45 -3.20 19.82
CA PRO A 118 9.05 -1.90 19.55
C PRO A 118 10.44 -1.74 20.18
N ARG A 119 10.60 -2.17 21.44
CA ARG A 119 11.88 -2.18 22.15
C ARG A 119 12.88 -3.16 21.56
N LYS A 120 12.46 -4.41 21.35
CA LYS A 120 13.26 -5.47 20.71
C LYS A 120 13.88 -4.99 19.40
N HIS A 121 13.07 -4.46 18.50
CA HIS A 121 13.53 -4.00 17.18
C HIS A 121 14.45 -2.78 17.29
N SER A 122 14.14 -1.82 18.17
CA SER A 122 14.97 -0.62 18.32
C SER A 122 16.37 -0.95 18.86
N LEU A 123 16.46 -1.86 19.84
CA LEU A 123 17.75 -2.32 20.37
C LEU A 123 18.56 -3.14 19.36
N ALA A 124 17.89 -3.98 18.57
CA ALA A 124 18.52 -4.70 17.46
C ALA A 124 19.09 -3.71 16.42
N GLN A 125 18.32 -2.69 16.03
CA GLN A 125 18.77 -1.67 15.09
C GLN A 125 19.96 -0.85 15.59
N MET A 126 20.00 -0.54 16.90
CA MET A 126 21.16 0.12 17.49
C MET A 126 22.40 -0.77 17.43
N SER A 127 22.26 -2.02 17.83
CA SER A 127 23.34 -3.02 17.85
C SER A 127 23.92 -3.20 16.44
N ASP A 128 23.06 -3.36 15.44
CA ASP A 128 23.43 -3.51 14.03
C ASP A 128 24.14 -2.27 13.47
N SER A 129 23.78 -1.08 13.94
CA SER A 129 24.39 0.17 13.47
C SER A 129 25.79 0.40 14.02
N GLY A 130 26.16 -0.25 15.13
CA GLY A 130 27.38 0.02 15.90
C GLY A 130 27.44 1.44 16.48
N ASN A 131 26.36 2.22 16.37
CA ASN A 131 26.29 3.59 16.87
C ASN A 131 25.60 3.62 18.24
N SER A 132 26.12 4.46 19.13
CA SER A 132 25.56 4.67 20.46
C SER A 132 25.17 6.14 20.68
N GLY A 133 24.32 6.38 21.68
CA GLY A 133 23.94 7.72 22.10
C GLY A 133 22.58 8.18 21.58
N ILE A 134 22.19 9.40 21.96
CA ILE A 134 20.83 9.93 21.80
C ILE A 134 20.39 9.98 20.33
N ILE A 135 21.29 10.34 19.42
CA ILE A 135 20.98 10.41 17.97
C ILE A 135 20.74 8.99 17.41
N ALA A 136 21.57 8.02 17.79
CA ALA A 136 21.41 6.63 17.37
C ALA A 136 20.12 6.01 17.93
N TRP A 137 19.78 6.32 19.18
CA TRP A 137 18.50 5.93 19.78
C TRP A 137 17.33 6.54 19.03
N ARG A 138 17.38 7.85 18.73
CA ARG A 138 16.32 8.51 17.99
C ARG A 138 16.13 7.90 16.61
N ASP A 139 17.21 7.55 15.92
CA ASP A 139 17.15 6.91 14.60
C ASP A 139 16.58 5.49 14.68
N ALA A 140 16.96 4.71 15.68
CA ALA A 140 16.47 3.33 15.87
C ALA A 140 14.98 3.26 16.24
N THR A 141 14.41 4.36 16.74
CA THR A 141 13.01 4.46 17.15
C THR A 141 12.10 5.14 16.11
N LEU A 142 12.62 5.49 14.92
CA LEU A 142 11.81 6.04 13.84
C LEU A 142 10.86 4.95 13.30
N ARG A 143 9.56 5.23 13.30
CA ARG A 143 8.50 4.32 12.81
C ARG A 143 7.53 4.97 11.83
N ILE A 144 7.49 6.30 11.74
CA ILE A 144 6.58 7.03 10.87
C ILE A 144 7.34 7.62 9.70
N PHE A 145 6.92 7.26 8.48
CA PHE A 145 7.57 7.61 7.22
C PHE A 145 6.58 8.17 6.21
N SER A 146 7.05 9.06 5.34
CA SER A 146 6.26 9.64 4.26
C SER A 146 7.14 10.00 3.06
N SER A 147 6.52 10.60 2.06
CA SER A 147 7.24 11.24 0.96
C SER A 147 8.10 12.42 1.45
N LYS A 148 9.11 12.79 0.66
CA LYS A 148 9.94 13.99 0.90
C LYS A 148 9.06 15.22 1.19
N PRO A 149 9.46 16.13 2.10
CA PRO A 149 8.74 17.40 2.30
C PRO A 149 8.43 18.11 0.98
N GLY A 150 7.19 18.58 0.84
CA GLY A 150 6.69 19.25 -0.37
C GLY A 150 6.35 18.31 -1.53
N THR A 151 6.49 16.99 -1.36
CA THR A 151 6.15 15.99 -2.38
C THR A 151 5.05 15.04 -1.88
N TYR A 152 4.42 14.33 -2.82
CA TYR A 152 3.31 13.40 -2.58
C TYR A 152 3.52 12.14 -3.43
N SER A 153 2.64 11.15 -3.24
CA SER A 153 2.68 9.84 -3.91
C SER A 153 3.77 8.89 -3.35
N PRO A 154 3.51 7.58 -3.30
CA PRO A 154 4.51 6.58 -2.92
C PRO A 154 5.48 6.18 -4.04
N GLY A 155 5.28 6.66 -5.28
CA GLY A 155 6.12 6.38 -6.44
C GLY A 155 5.75 5.08 -7.17
N VAL A 156 5.42 4.02 -6.45
CA VAL A 156 5.05 2.70 -6.99
C VAL A 156 3.89 2.79 -7.99
N ASN A 157 2.84 3.55 -7.67
CA ASN A 157 1.71 3.75 -8.57
C ASN A 157 2.09 4.40 -9.90
N LEU A 158 3.05 5.33 -9.89
CA LEU A 158 3.52 5.98 -11.11
C LEU A 158 4.34 5.01 -11.95
N ALA A 159 5.20 4.21 -11.31
CA ALA A 159 6.00 3.19 -11.99
C ALA A 159 5.12 2.12 -12.63
N VAL A 160 4.10 1.65 -11.92
CA VAL A 160 3.12 0.68 -12.45
C VAL A 160 2.41 1.22 -13.67
N TYR A 161 1.88 2.46 -13.62
CA TYR A 161 1.16 3.03 -14.76
C TYR A 161 2.06 3.35 -15.96
N ALA A 162 3.30 3.72 -15.71
CA ALA A 162 4.30 3.95 -16.75
C ALA A 162 4.97 2.66 -17.25
N SER A 163 4.59 1.48 -16.75
CA SER A 163 5.26 0.19 -17.04
C SER A 163 6.77 0.21 -16.75
N ALA A 164 7.20 1.11 -15.86
CA ALA A 164 8.60 1.46 -15.60
C ALA A 164 9.23 0.59 -14.51
N TRP A 165 9.03 -0.73 -14.60
CA TRP A 165 9.49 -1.73 -13.64
C TRP A 165 9.61 -3.10 -14.33
N LYS A 166 10.55 -3.94 -13.88
CA LYS A 166 10.74 -5.32 -14.38
C LYS A 166 10.29 -6.35 -13.36
N ASP A 167 10.65 -6.18 -12.10
CA ASP A 167 10.38 -7.14 -11.03
C ASP A 167 9.93 -6.47 -9.72
N GLU A 168 9.61 -7.29 -8.71
CA GLU A 168 9.18 -6.82 -7.38
C GLU A 168 10.28 -6.00 -6.67
N LYS A 169 11.56 -6.26 -6.98
CA LYS A 169 12.68 -5.54 -6.41
C LYS A 169 12.72 -4.10 -6.92
N ASP A 170 12.41 -3.84 -8.19
CA ASP A 170 12.27 -2.47 -8.70
C ASP A 170 11.19 -1.69 -7.93
N LEU A 171 10.03 -2.30 -7.67
CA LEU A 171 8.95 -1.67 -6.91
C LEU A 171 9.35 -1.39 -5.46
N SER A 172 10.06 -2.32 -4.82
CA SER A 172 10.66 -2.15 -3.49
C SER A 172 11.62 -0.96 -3.46
N ASP A 173 12.54 -0.90 -4.43
CA ASP A 173 13.56 0.14 -4.53
C ASP A 173 12.92 1.53 -4.72
N ILE A 174 11.90 1.63 -5.58
CA ILE A 174 11.09 2.83 -5.79
C ILE A 174 10.38 3.24 -4.50
N PHE A 175 9.76 2.28 -3.80
CA PHE A 175 9.05 2.55 -2.55
C PHE A 175 9.99 3.14 -1.50
N VAL A 176 11.15 2.52 -1.27
CA VAL A 176 12.15 3.00 -0.29
C VAL A 176 12.69 4.37 -0.70
N TYR A 177 12.95 4.58 -1.99
CA TYR A 177 13.45 5.85 -2.49
C TYR A 177 12.49 7.00 -2.19
N TRP A 178 11.20 6.83 -2.50
CA TRP A 178 10.20 7.88 -2.35
C TRP A 178 9.71 8.06 -0.91
N ASN A 179 9.62 6.99 -0.13
CA ASN A 179 8.99 7.01 1.21
C ASN A 179 10.01 7.01 2.37
N GLY A 180 11.31 7.00 2.10
CA GLY A 180 12.35 6.95 3.14
C GLY A 180 12.61 8.27 3.86
N TYR A 181 11.57 9.05 4.18
CA TYR A 181 11.65 10.28 4.96
C TYR A 181 10.85 10.13 6.25
N ALA A 182 11.53 10.23 7.39
CA ALA A 182 10.91 10.04 8.69
C ALA A 182 10.24 11.31 9.21
N TYR A 183 9.17 11.13 9.99
CA TYR A 183 8.37 12.18 10.61
C TYR A 183 8.06 11.83 12.07
N GLY A 184 7.83 12.84 12.89
CA GLY A 184 7.53 12.68 14.32
C GLY A 184 7.87 13.94 15.11
N LYS A 185 7.81 13.86 16.44
CA LYS A 185 8.15 15.00 17.29
C LYS A 185 9.62 15.39 17.09
N GLY A 186 9.84 16.63 16.68
CA GLY A 186 11.17 17.15 16.35
C GLY A 186 11.82 16.53 15.09
N VAL A 187 11.07 15.79 14.27
CA VAL A 187 11.55 15.16 13.03
C VAL A 187 10.62 15.53 11.88
N ASN A 188 11.13 16.35 10.95
CA ASN A 188 10.34 16.93 9.87
C ASN A 188 10.86 16.52 8.49
N GLY A 189 10.62 15.27 8.10
CA GLY A 189 11.05 14.73 6.81
C GLY A 189 12.55 14.49 6.73
N LYS A 190 13.14 13.95 7.80
CA LYS A 190 14.55 13.55 7.82
C LYS A 190 14.75 12.39 6.87
N GLU A 191 15.71 12.48 5.95
CA GLU A 191 16.08 11.33 5.11
C GLU A 191 16.55 10.16 5.99
N SER A 192 15.86 9.04 5.93
CA SER A 192 16.02 7.90 6.85
C SER A 192 15.69 6.57 6.17
N ARG A 193 16.13 6.42 4.91
CA ARG A 193 15.92 5.21 4.08
C ARG A 193 16.42 3.93 4.75
N GLN A 194 17.57 4.00 5.42
CA GLN A 194 18.11 2.83 6.11
C GLN A 194 17.20 2.37 7.26
N GLN A 195 16.63 3.31 8.02
CA GLN A 195 15.70 3.03 9.11
C GLN A 195 14.39 2.45 8.57
N LEU A 196 13.89 2.98 7.44
CA LEU A 196 12.75 2.38 6.74
C LEU A 196 13.05 0.92 6.35
N VAL A 197 14.20 0.66 5.70
CA VAL A 197 14.62 -0.70 5.33
C VAL A 197 14.72 -1.61 6.56
N ASN A 198 15.25 -1.12 7.69
CA ASN A 198 15.34 -1.91 8.91
C ASN A 198 13.97 -2.27 9.48
N ASN A 199 13.01 -1.34 9.45
CA ASN A 199 11.64 -1.60 9.88
C ASN A 199 10.94 -2.60 8.94
N LEU A 200 11.10 -2.45 7.63
CA LEU A 200 10.50 -3.33 6.63
C LEU A 200 10.97 -4.79 6.78
N ARG A 201 12.18 -5.04 7.28
CA ARG A 201 12.64 -6.41 7.59
C ARG A 201 11.82 -7.11 8.66
N THR A 202 11.28 -6.36 9.62
CA THR A 202 10.55 -6.95 10.76
C THR A 202 9.06 -7.05 10.50
N VAL A 203 8.53 -6.37 9.47
CA VAL A 203 7.11 -6.42 9.08
C VAL A 203 6.65 -7.86 8.87
N ASP A 204 5.58 -8.23 9.55
CA ASP A 204 4.92 -9.54 9.43
C ASP A 204 3.63 -9.45 8.62
N THR A 205 2.93 -8.33 8.74
CA THR A 205 1.70 -8.07 7.99
C THR A 205 1.56 -6.60 7.62
N THR A 206 0.96 -6.34 6.46
CA THR A 206 0.56 -5.00 6.02
C THR A 206 -0.94 -4.83 6.18
N PHE A 207 -1.37 -3.60 6.44
CA PHE A 207 -2.76 -3.32 6.79
C PHE A 207 -3.25 -1.97 6.24
N ASN A 208 -4.50 -1.98 5.78
CA ASN A 208 -5.31 -0.78 5.55
C ASN A 208 -6.79 -1.12 5.84
N LYS A 209 -7.69 -0.14 5.75
CA LYS A 209 -9.11 -0.35 6.02
C LYS A 209 -10.05 0.44 5.12
N VAL A 210 -11.31 0.01 5.08
CA VAL A 210 -12.44 0.75 4.52
C VAL A 210 -13.42 1.16 5.62
N VAL A 211 -14.00 2.34 5.46
CA VAL A 211 -14.89 2.98 6.45
C VAL A 211 -16.29 3.26 5.88
N SER A 212 -16.46 3.15 4.56
CA SER A 212 -17.72 3.51 3.89
C SER A 212 -17.94 2.64 2.65
N ASP A 213 -19.19 2.54 2.18
CA ASP A 213 -19.53 1.80 0.95
C ASP A 213 -19.20 2.58 -0.32
N GLU A 214 -19.14 3.91 -0.24
CA GLU A 214 -18.91 4.81 -1.36
C GLU A 214 -17.48 4.71 -1.89
N TYR A 215 -16.52 4.38 -1.02
CA TYR A 215 -15.10 4.37 -1.35
C TYR A 215 -14.44 3.04 -0.99
N ASP A 216 -13.57 2.54 -1.87
CA ASP A 216 -12.95 1.22 -1.73
C ASP A 216 -11.48 1.23 -2.18
N LEU A 217 -10.82 0.08 -2.08
CA LEU A 217 -9.40 -0.09 -2.45
C LEU A 217 -9.09 0.15 -3.93
N PHE A 218 -10.11 0.15 -4.80
CA PHE A 218 -10.00 0.58 -6.19
C PHE A 218 -10.50 2.00 -6.39
N GLY A 219 -10.68 2.81 -5.34
CA GLY A 219 -11.08 4.22 -5.44
C GLY A 219 -9.94 5.16 -5.81
N CYS A 220 -8.70 4.82 -5.47
CA CYS A 220 -7.50 5.60 -5.82
C CYS A 220 -6.27 4.70 -5.93
N CYS A 221 -5.36 5.06 -6.86
CA CYS A 221 -4.09 4.37 -7.04
C CYS A 221 -3.14 4.45 -5.84
N SER A 222 -3.37 5.38 -4.91
CA SER A 222 -2.56 5.52 -3.70
C SER A 222 -2.68 4.31 -2.77
N TYR A 223 -3.76 3.53 -2.86
CA TYR A 223 -3.96 2.33 -2.04
C TYR A 223 -2.96 1.24 -2.41
N PHE A 224 -3.01 0.71 -3.65
CA PHE A 224 -2.01 -0.26 -4.12
C PHE A 224 -0.60 0.35 -4.13
N GLY A 225 -0.47 1.63 -4.50
CA GLY A 225 0.83 2.30 -4.50
C GLY A 225 1.48 2.35 -3.11
N THR A 226 0.69 2.41 -2.03
CA THR A 226 1.21 2.49 -0.67
C THR A 226 1.16 1.16 0.07
N GLN A 227 -0.01 0.53 0.23
CA GLN A 227 -0.13 -0.76 0.89
C GLN A 227 0.47 -1.88 0.03
N GLY A 228 0.23 -1.88 -1.27
CA GLY A 228 0.91 -2.81 -2.17
C GLY A 228 2.42 -2.52 -2.20
N GLY A 229 2.80 -1.27 -2.38
CA GLY A 229 4.22 -0.86 -2.35
C GLY A 229 4.97 -1.25 -1.07
N ILE A 230 4.36 -1.08 0.12
CA ILE A 230 4.97 -1.50 1.39
C ILE A 230 5.00 -3.03 1.52
N THR A 231 4.05 -3.75 0.94
CA THR A 231 4.03 -5.22 0.89
C THR A 231 5.16 -5.74 0.02
N ALA A 232 5.28 -5.27 -1.21
CA ALA A 232 6.39 -5.61 -2.12
C ALA A 232 7.76 -5.29 -1.49
N ALA A 233 7.89 -4.11 -0.88
CA ALA A 233 9.12 -3.72 -0.22
C ALA A 233 9.44 -4.63 0.99
N ALA A 234 8.45 -4.93 1.84
CA ALA A 234 8.65 -5.81 2.99
C ALA A 234 9.04 -7.23 2.55
N ARG A 235 8.35 -7.83 1.57
CA ARG A 235 8.67 -9.16 1.04
C ARG A 235 10.06 -9.20 0.42
N SER A 236 10.36 -8.28 -0.50
CA SER A 236 11.67 -8.22 -1.17
C SER A 236 12.83 -8.00 -0.19
N ILE A 237 12.69 -7.10 0.79
CA ILE A 237 13.76 -6.76 1.74
C ILE A 237 13.95 -7.84 2.81
N SER A 238 12.87 -8.46 3.29
CA SER A 238 12.93 -9.45 4.36
C SER A 238 13.19 -10.87 3.85
N GLY A 239 12.84 -11.17 2.59
CA GLY A 239 12.92 -12.50 2.00
C GLY A 239 11.92 -13.50 2.59
N LYS A 240 10.97 -13.05 3.44
CA LYS A 240 9.89 -13.86 3.99
C LYS A 240 8.55 -13.47 3.39
N GLU A 241 7.58 -14.38 3.52
CA GLU A 241 6.19 -14.06 3.23
C GLU A 241 5.69 -12.97 4.19
N VAL A 242 4.87 -12.06 3.67
CA VAL A 242 4.24 -10.97 4.42
C VAL A 242 2.76 -10.98 4.07
N LYS A 243 1.89 -11.19 5.05
CA LYS A 243 0.44 -11.22 4.84
C LYS A 243 -0.10 -9.82 4.62
N SER A 244 -0.99 -9.62 3.66
CA SER A 244 -1.70 -8.35 3.48
C SER A 244 -3.14 -8.48 3.95
N TYR A 245 -3.51 -7.68 4.93
CA TYR A 245 -4.86 -7.68 5.49
C TYR A 245 -5.60 -6.39 5.20
N TYR A 246 -6.92 -6.48 5.21
CA TYR A 246 -7.81 -5.35 5.00
C TYR A 246 -8.93 -5.34 6.04
N GLY A 247 -9.04 -4.23 6.77
CA GLY A 247 -10.07 -4.02 7.77
C GLY A 247 -11.34 -3.41 7.20
N ASP A 248 -12.46 -3.70 7.85
CA ASP A 248 -13.77 -3.18 7.51
C ASP A 248 -14.43 -2.58 8.75
N THR A 249 -14.76 -1.30 8.63
CA THR A 249 -15.33 -0.49 9.72
C THR A 249 -16.58 0.26 9.27
N ARG A 250 -17.18 -0.16 8.15
CA ARG A 250 -18.46 0.38 7.66
C ARG A 250 -19.57 0.23 8.69
N GLU A 251 -19.53 -0.85 9.46
CA GLU A 251 -20.35 -1.07 10.66
C GLU A 251 -19.45 -1.00 11.91
N PRO A 252 -19.40 0.13 12.63
CA PRO A 252 -18.54 0.31 13.81
C PRO A 252 -18.75 -0.72 14.92
N GLU A 253 -19.96 -1.30 15.02
CA GLU A 253 -20.21 -2.35 16.00
C GLU A 253 -19.71 -3.72 15.57
N HIS A 254 -19.54 -3.96 14.26
CA HIS A 254 -19.10 -5.20 13.66
C HIS A 254 -17.84 -5.00 12.80
N VAL A 255 -16.71 -4.88 13.48
CA VAL A 255 -15.40 -4.74 12.84
C VAL A 255 -14.93 -6.09 12.33
N GLU A 256 -14.52 -6.14 11.06
CA GLU A 256 -13.95 -7.33 10.45
C GLU A 256 -12.54 -7.06 9.91
N VAL A 257 -11.71 -8.10 9.86
CA VAL A 257 -10.42 -8.09 9.16
C VAL A 257 -10.36 -9.34 8.29
N ARG A 258 -10.03 -9.16 7.01
CA ARG A 258 -9.94 -10.21 5.99
C ARG A 258 -8.62 -10.13 5.24
N ASP A 259 -8.33 -11.15 4.44
CA ASP A 259 -7.20 -11.08 3.52
C ASP A 259 -7.47 -10.01 2.48
N LEU A 260 -6.42 -9.33 2.01
CA LEU A 260 -6.56 -8.37 0.93
C LEU A 260 -7.13 -9.07 -0.32
N ALA A 261 -6.72 -10.30 -0.63
CA ALA A 261 -7.33 -11.11 -1.69
C ALA A 261 -8.86 -11.26 -1.53
N ASP A 262 -9.36 -11.50 -0.32
CA ASP A 262 -10.80 -11.59 -0.06
C ASP A 262 -11.52 -10.26 -0.28
N GLU A 263 -10.89 -9.15 0.11
CA GLU A 263 -11.45 -7.82 -0.10
C GLU A 263 -11.44 -7.42 -1.58
N VAL A 264 -10.38 -7.76 -2.32
CA VAL A 264 -10.32 -7.66 -3.79
C VAL A 264 -11.49 -8.42 -4.42
N ARG A 265 -11.66 -9.72 -4.09
CA ARG A 265 -12.78 -10.55 -4.57
C ARG A 265 -14.13 -9.91 -4.26
N ARG A 266 -14.31 -9.39 -3.04
CA ARG A 266 -15.56 -8.77 -2.60
C ARG A 266 -15.87 -7.51 -3.40
N VAL A 267 -14.91 -6.60 -3.54
CA VAL A 267 -15.11 -5.32 -4.25
C VAL A 267 -15.32 -5.56 -5.75
N VAL A 268 -14.58 -6.49 -6.35
CA VAL A 268 -14.79 -6.86 -7.76
C VAL A 268 -16.21 -7.37 -7.99
N ARG A 269 -16.69 -8.32 -7.18
CA ARG A 269 -18.05 -8.90 -7.34
C ARG A 269 -19.17 -7.90 -7.03
N THR A 270 -18.98 -7.03 -6.05
CA THR A 270 -20.03 -6.10 -5.62
C THR A 270 -20.07 -4.83 -6.46
N LYS A 271 -18.98 -4.48 -7.15
CA LYS A 271 -18.86 -3.28 -7.98
C LYS A 271 -18.37 -3.59 -9.38
N LEU A 272 -17.08 -3.82 -9.58
CA LEU A 272 -16.46 -3.80 -10.92
C LEU A 272 -17.13 -4.74 -11.94
N LEU A 273 -17.47 -5.95 -11.51
CA LEU A 273 -18.16 -6.98 -12.33
C LEU A 273 -19.65 -7.12 -11.98
N ASN A 274 -20.21 -6.19 -11.21
CA ASN A 274 -21.63 -6.18 -10.90
C ASN A 274 -22.40 -5.51 -12.04
N PRO A 275 -23.35 -6.20 -12.71
CA PRO A 275 -24.12 -5.62 -13.81
C PRO A 275 -24.81 -4.31 -13.44
N LYS A 276 -25.32 -4.17 -12.20
CA LYS A 276 -25.97 -2.92 -11.75
C LYS A 276 -25.00 -1.75 -11.69
N TRP A 277 -23.76 -2.02 -11.28
CA TRP A 277 -22.74 -0.99 -11.22
C TRP A 277 -22.25 -0.61 -12.61
N ILE A 278 -22.05 -1.60 -13.50
CA ILE A 278 -21.68 -1.38 -14.91
C ILE A 278 -22.75 -0.55 -15.62
N GLU A 279 -24.02 -0.93 -15.51
CA GLU A 279 -25.14 -0.15 -16.09
C GLU A 279 -25.23 1.25 -15.50
N GLY A 280 -24.96 1.42 -14.20
CA GLY A 280 -24.86 2.73 -13.57
C GLY A 280 -23.73 3.58 -14.18
N MET A 281 -22.56 3.00 -14.45
CA MET A 281 -21.46 3.70 -15.12
C MET A 281 -21.80 4.06 -16.56
N LYS A 282 -22.46 3.17 -17.32
CA LYS A 282 -22.84 3.41 -18.72
C LYS A 282 -23.70 4.65 -18.91
N GLN A 283 -24.55 4.97 -17.92
CA GLN A 283 -25.37 6.19 -17.91
C GLN A 283 -24.55 7.50 -17.92
N HIS A 284 -23.25 7.43 -17.65
CA HIS A 284 -22.33 8.57 -17.60
C HIS A 284 -21.34 8.63 -18.78
N GLY A 285 -21.58 7.87 -19.85
CA GLY A 285 -20.83 7.93 -21.11
C GLY A 285 -19.31 7.92 -20.93
N TYR A 286 -18.63 8.93 -21.50
CA TYR A 286 -17.16 9.08 -21.44
C TYR A 286 -16.58 8.94 -20.02
N LYS A 287 -17.23 9.55 -19.02
CA LYS A 287 -16.76 9.53 -17.63
C LYS A 287 -16.95 8.16 -16.99
N GLY A 288 -18.06 7.49 -17.28
CA GLY A 288 -18.32 6.13 -16.83
C GLY A 288 -17.30 5.14 -17.36
N ALA A 289 -17.05 5.17 -18.67
CA ALA A 289 -16.01 4.38 -19.32
C ALA A 289 -14.61 4.64 -18.71
N GLY A 290 -14.27 5.91 -18.48
CA GLY A 290 -13.02 6.29 -17.82
C GLY A 290 -12.89 5.80 -16.37
N ASP A 291 -14.00 5.71 -15.61
CA ASP A 291 -13.98 5.19 -14.25
C ASP A 291 -13.86 3.67 -14.19
N ILE A 292 -14.47 2.95 -15.14
CA ILE A 292 -14.28 1.51 -15.33
C ILE A 292 -12.80 1.23 -15.60
N SER A 293 -12.21 1.91 -16.59
CA SER A 293 -10.79 1.77 -16.94
C SER A 293 -9.86 2.06 -15.76
N LYS A 294 -10.10 3.14 -15.01
CA LYS A 294 -9.33 3.45 -13.79
C LYS A 294 -9.42 2.35 -12.73
N ARG A 295 -10.59 1.75 -12.52
CA ARG A 295 -10.77 0.67 -11.54
C ARG A 295 -10.04 -0.61 -11.99
N ILE A 296 -10.13 -0.97 -13.26
CA ILE A 296 -9.39 -2.12 -13.82
C ILE A 296 -7.87 -1.90 -13.74
N GLY A 297 -7.38 -0.71 -14.08
CA GLY A 297 -5.97 -0.37 -13.91
C GLY A 297 -5.51 -0.43 -12.45
N ARG A 298 -6.42 -0.28 -11.48
CA ARG A 298 -6.11 -0.48 -10.05
C ARG A 298 -6.11 -1.96 -9.65
N VAL A 299 -6.93 -2.81 -10.28
CA VAL A 299 -6.83 -4.28 -10.15
C VAL A 299 -5.44 -4.73 -10.59
N TYR A 300 -5.01 -4.31 -11.79
CA TYR A 300 -3.64 -4.55 -12.27
C TYR A 300 -2.57 -4.05 -11.29
N GLY A 301 -2.73 -2.83 -10.76
CA GLY A 301 -1.77 -2.28 -9.79
C GLY A 301 -1.70 -3.04 -8.47
N TRP A 302 -2.82 -3.58 -7.99
CA TRP A 302 -2.82 -4.48 -6.83
C TRP A 302 -2.08 -5.77 -7.13
N GLU A 303 -2.33 -6.39 -8.27
CA GLU A 303 -1.62 -7.62 -8.65
C GLU A 303 -0.11 -7.39 -8.79
N ALA A 304 0.28 -6.34 -9.52
CA ALA A 304 1.68 -5.95 -9.70
C ALA A 304 2.44 -5.73 -8.38
N SER A 305 1.75 -5.28 -7.33
CA SER A 305 2.37 -4.91 -6.06
C SER A 305 2.16 -5.91 -4.92
N THR A 306 1.23 -6.85 -5.06
CA THR A 306 0.90 -7.80 -3.98
C THR A 306 0.75 -9.25 -4.41
N ARG A 307 0.56 -9.56 -5.70
CA ARG A 307 0.28 -10.94 -6.15
C ARG A 307 -0.94 -11.58 -5.44
N GLU A 308 -1.96 -10.77 -5.14
CA GLU A 308 -3.15 -11.16 -4.37
C GLU A 308 -4.47 -10.98 -5.15
N VAL A 309 -4.40 -10.85 -6.47
CA VAL A 309 -5.57 -10.83 -7.35
C VAL A 309 -5.66 -12.18 -8.07
N ASP A 310 -6.79 -12.86 -7.95
CA ASP A 310 -6.97 -14.16 -8.62
C ASP A 310 -7.07 -14.02 -10.15
N ASP A 311 -6.56 -15.01 -10.87
CA ASP A 311 -6.62 -15.08 -12.34
C ASP A 311 -8.04 -14.96 -12.90
N TRP A 312 -9.04 -15.57 -12.25
CA TRP A 312 -10.44 -15.51 -12.71
C TRP A 312 -10.96 -14.08 -12.77
N ILE A 313 -10.42 -13.16 -11.96
CA ILE A 313 -10.83 -11.74 -11.99
C ILE A 313 -10.41 -11.11 -13.31
N PHE A 314 -9.20 -11.40 -13.79
CA PHE A 314 -8.72 -10.90 -15.07
C PHE A 314 -9.47 -11.55 -16.25
N ASP A 315 -9.70 -12.86 -16.19
CA ASP A 315 -10.52 -13.56 -17.20
C ASP A 315 -11.92 -12.95 -17.31
N GLU A 316 -12.60 -12.73 -16.18
CA GLU A 316 -13.95 -12.17 -16.18
C GLU A 316 -13.98 -10.69 -16.58
N ILE A 317 -12.96 -9.90 -16.24
CA ILE A 317 -12.82 -8.53 -16.75
C ILE A 317 -12.66 -8.55 -18.27
N ALA A 318 -11.79 -9.41 -18.81
CA ALA A 318 -11.60 -9.54 -20.25
C ALA A 318 -12.91 -9.93 -20.95
N ARG A 319 -13.58 -10.99 -20.48
CA ARG A 319 -14.85 -11.46 -21.04
C ARG A 319 -15.94 -10.38 -20.99
N THR A 320 -16.13 -9.75 -19.83
CA THR A 320 -17.26 -8.84 -19.59
C THR A 320 -17.04 -7.46 -20.22
N ILE A 321 -15.81 -6.94 -20.20
CA ILE A 321 -15.53 -5.54 -20.52
C ILE A 321 -14.95 -5.37 -21.93
N VAL A 322 -14.14 -6.33 -22.39
CA VAL A 322 -13.41 -6.21 -23.66
C VAL A 322 -14.04 -7.06 -24.77
N LEU A 323 -14.44 -8.29 -24.44
CA LEU A 323 -14.91 -9.26 -25.42
C LEU A 323 -16.43 -9.24 -25.64
N GLU A 324 -17.19 -8.70 -24.69
CA GLU A 324 -18.64 -8.55 -24.80
C GLU A 324 -18.99 -7.41 -25.77
N GLU A 325 -19.88 -7.70 -26.73
CA GLU A 325 -20.16 -6.85 -27.89
C GLU A 325 -20.88 -5.55 -27.52
N GLU A 326 -21.79 -5.58 -26.55
CA GLU A 326 -22.49 -4.38 -26.08
C GLU A 326 -21.52 -3.43 -25.36
N MET A 327 -20.66 -3.97 -24.50
CA MET A 327 -19.62 -3.21 -23.81
C MET A 327 -18.59 -2.64 -24.79
N LYS A 328 -18.18 -3.44 -25.79
CA LYS A 328 -17.28 -2.98 -26.85
C LYS A 328 -17.84 -1.75 -27.57
N LYS A 329 -19.10 -1.80 -28.02
CA LYS A 329 -19.80 -0.66 -28.65
C LYS A 329 -19.91 0.54 -27.72
N PHE A 330 -20.27 0.31 -26.45
CA PHE A 330 -20.33 1.38 -25.46
C PHE A 330 -19.00 2.14 -25.36
N PHE A 331 -17.88 1.41 -25.26
CA PHE A 331 -16.55 2.03 -25.20
C PHE A 331 -16.16 2.68 -26.52
N GLU A 332 -16.42 2.06 -27.66
CA GLU A 332 -16.13 2.64 -28.98
C GLU A 332 -16.82 4.01 -29.16
N GLU A 333 -18.10 4.09 -28.82
CA GLU A 333 -18.90 5.32 -28.93
C GLU A 333 -18.48 6.38 -27.90
N ASN A 334 -18.19 5.96 -26.65
CA ASN A 334 -18.04 6.90 -25.55
C ASN A 334 -16.60 7.22 -25.20
N ASN A 335 -15.68 6.26 -25.22
CA ASN A 335 -14.28 6.43 -24.85
C ASN A 335 -13.39 5.24 -25.30
N PRO A 336 -12.95 5.17 -26.57
CA PRO A 336 -12.13 4.05 -27.07
C PRO A 336 -10.77 3.98 -26.37
N TYR A 337 -10.21 5.13 -25.99
CA TYR A 337 -8.94 5.24 -25.25
C TYR A 337 -9.00 4.50 -23.91
N ALA A 338 -10.16 4.48 -23.26
CA ALA A 338 -10.34 3.76 -22.00
C ALA A 338 -10.32 2.24 -22.22
N LEU A 339 -10.87 1.74 -23.34
CA LEU A 339 -10.84 0.32 -23.68
C LEU A 339 -9.46 -0.13 -24.13
N GLU A 340 -8.75 0.70 -24.90
CA GLU A 340 -7.34 0.50 -25.25
C GLU A 340 -6.50 0.33 -23.99
N GLU A 341 -6.59 1.26 -23.03
CA GLU A 341 -5.84 1.17 -21.77
C GLU A 341 -6.17 -0.13 -21.01
N ILE A 342 -7.45 -0.53 -20.96
CA ILE A 342 -7.87 -1.78 -20.31
C ILE A 342 -7.19 -2.97 -21.01
N ALA A 343 -7.34 -3.07 -22.33
CA ALA A 343 -6.85 -4.20 -23.09
C ALA A 343 -5.32 -4.31 -23.03
N ARG A 344 -4.61 -3.18 -23.17
CA ARG A 344 -3.16 -3.09 -23.04
C ARG A 344 -2.69 -3.51 -21.65
N ARG A 345 -3.37 -3.08 -20.58
CA ARG A 345 -3.03 -3.46 -19.20
C ARG A 345 -3.28 -4.95 -18.92
N LEU A 346 -4.33 -5.54 -19.49
CA LEU A 346 -4.59 -6.98 -19.37
C LEU A 346 -3.52 -7.80 -20.11
N LEU A 347 -3.17 -7.41 -21.34
CA LEU A 347 -2.09 -8.06 -22.08
C LEU A 347 -0.74 -7.89 -21.37
N GLU A 348 -0.46 -6.72 -20.80
CA GLU A 348 0.73 -6.51 -19.97
C GLU A 348 0.74 -7.41 -18.73
N ALA A 349 -0.42 -7.62 -18.08
CA ALA A 349 -0.53 -8.56 -16.95
C ALA A 349 -0.16 -9.99 -17.37
N TYR A 350 -0.63 -10.43 -18.54
CA TYR A 350 -0.27 -11.73 -19.10
C TYR A 350 1.24 -11.83 -19.40
N GLU A 351 1.81 -10.87 -20.12
CA GLU A 351 3.23 -10.86 -20.49
C GLU A 351 4.18 -10.80 -19.26
N ARG A 352 3.70 -10.23 -18.14
CA ARG A 352 4.43 -10.15 -16.87
C ARG A 352 4.20 -11.34 -15.94
N GLU A 353 3.46 -12.36 -16.38
CA GLU A 353 3.07 -13.52 -15.57
C GLU A 353 2.34 -13.09 -14.28
N LEU A 354 1.59 -12.00 -14.36
CA LEU A 354 0.66 -11.53 -13.31
C LEU A 354 -0.74 -12.11 -13.49
N TRP A 355 -1.04 -12.59 -14.70
CA TRP A 355 -2.30 -13.23 -15.04
C TRP A 355 -2.04 -14.48 -15.88
N SER A 356 -2.45 -15.64 -15.37
CA SER A 356 -2.47 -16.90 -16.10
C SER A 356 -3.80 -17.03 -16.85
N ALA A 357 -3.88 -16.41 -18.03
CA ALA A 357 -5.09 -16.35 -18.84
C ALA A 357 -5.59 -17.70 -19.37
N ASP A 358 -6.92 -17.85 -19.40
CA ASP A 358 -7.56 -18.88 -20.23
C ASP A 358 -7.14 -18.69 -21.71
N PRO A 359 -6.66 -19.74 -22.40
CA PRO A 359 -6.20 -19.64 -23.79
C PRO A 359 -7.23 -19.05 -24.76
N GLU A 360 -8.53 -19.34 -24.57
CA GLU A 360 -9.59 -18.78 -25.40
C GLU A 360 -9.77 -17.29 -25.13
N VAL A 361 -9.69 -16.87 -23.86
CA VAL A 361 -9.76 -15.45 -23.47
C VAL A 361 -8.57 -14.70 -24.06
N LEU A 362 -7.36 -15.23 -23.94
CA LEU A 362 -6.16 -14.62 -24.47
C LEU A 362 -6.24 -14.44 -25.99
N GLN A 363 -6.72 -15.45 -26.71
CA GLN A 363 -6.89 -15.34 -28.17
C GLN A 363 -7.95 -14.28 -28.52
N GLY A 364 -9.06 -14.23 -27.78
CA GLY A 364 -10.06 -13.17 -27.93
C GLY A 364 -9.49 -11.79 -27.66
N MET A 365 -8.69 -11.64 -26.62
CA MET A 365 -8.03 -10.39 -26.23
C MET A 365 -7.08 -9.89 -27.32
N LYS A 366 -6.25 -10.76 -27.90
CA LYS A 366 -5.35 -10.40 -29.01
C LYS A 366 -6.12 -9.91 -30.24
N ASN A 367 -7.23 -10.57 -30.57
CA ASN A 367 -8.08 -10.15 -31.69
C ASN A 367 -8.77 -8.81 -31.41
N ALA A 368 -9.33 -8.64 -30.20
CA ALA A 368 -9.97 -7.40 -29.79
C ALA A 368 -8.98 -6.22 -29.74
N TYR A 369 -7.72 -6.47 -29.35
CA TYR A 369 -6.71 -5.42 -29.33
C TYR A 369 -6.39 -4.89 -30.73
N LEU A 370 -6.28 -5.76 -31.74
CA LEU A 370 -6.08 -5.35 -33.14
C LEU A 370 -7.25 -4.50 -33.67
N GLU A 371 -8.48 -4.84 -33.28
CA GLU A 371 -9.67 -4.05 -33.62
C GLU A 371 -9.63 -2.66 -32.96
N ILE A 372 -9.28 -2.61 -31.68
CA ILE A 372 -9.12 -1.35 -30.93
C ILE A 372 -8.03 -0.49 -31.57
N GLU A 373 -6.87 -1.05 -31.93
CA GLU A 373 -5.81 -0.33 -32.64
C GLU A 373 -6.33 0.26 -33.96
N GLY A 374 -7.12 -0.50 -34.72
CA GLY A 374 -7.78 0.01 -35.93
C GLY A 374 -8.64 1.25 -35.67
N TRP A 375 -9.45 1.25 -34.60
CA TRP A 375 -10.22 2.44 -34.21
C TRP A 375 -9.33 3.62 -33.85
N MET A 376 -8.21 3.36 -33.17
CA MET A 376 -7.29 4.39 -32.72
C MET A 376 -6.57 5.03 -33.90
N GLU A 377 -6.15 4.25 -34.89
CA GLU A 377 -5.57 4.73 -36.13
C GLU A 377 -6.55 5.56 -36.95
N GLU A 378 -7.80 5.11 -37.10
CA GLU A 378 -8.83 5.87 -37.82
C GLU A 378 -9.15 7.22 -37.16
N ARG A 379 -9.03 7.29 -35.83
CA ARG A 379 -9.28 8.51 -35.05
C ARG A 379 -8.03 9.38 -34.88
N ALA A 380 -6.84 8.83 -35.10
CA ALA A 380 -5.59 9.57 -35.02
C ALA A 380 -5.51 10.57 -36.18
N GLY A 381 -5.48 11.87 -35.86
CA GLY A 381 -5.10 12.91 -36.82
C GLY A 381 -3.58 12.91 -37.08
N GLU A 382 -3.07 13.94 -37.76
CA GLU A 382 -1.62 14.13 -37.91
C GLU A 382 -0.97 14.49 -36.55
N GLY A 383 -0.06 13.64 -36.03
CA GLY A 383 0.69 13.88 -34.79
C GLY A 383 1.44 12.65 -34.25
N GLU A 384 2.23 12.83 -33.18
CA GLU A 384 2.82 11.72 -32.42
C GLU A 384 1.73 11.03 -31.59
N PHE A 385 1.58 9.71 -31.75
CA PHE A 385 0.59 8.90 -31.05
C PHE A 385 1.29 7.79 -30.26
N GLN A 386 0.81 7.52 -29.04
CA GLN A 386 1.28 6.39 -28.25
C GLN A 386 0.63 5.12 -28.81
N GLY A 387 1.38 4.35 -29.62
CA GLY A 387 0.93 3.05 -30.14
C GLY A 387 0.80 1.98 -29.05
N GLY A 388 0.37 0.78 -29.44
CA GLY A 388 0.09 -0.32 -28.50
C GLY A 388 1.31 -1.01 -27.87
N ALA A 389 2.53 -0.61 -28.24
CA ALA A 389 3.75 -1.16 -27.66
C ALA A 389 3.87 -0.75 -26.18
N VAL A 390 4.09 -1.74 -25.31
CA VAL A 390 4.46 -1.51 -23.90
C VAL A 390 5.98 -1.42 -23.81
N ASP A 391 6.52 -0.21 -23.95
CA ASP A 391 7.94 0.04 -23.76
C ASP A 391 8.29 0.03 -22.27
N ILE A 392 9.01 -1.01 -21.82
CA ILE A 392 9.49 -1.10 -20.44
C ILE A 392 10.71 -0.19 -20.30
N MET A 393 10.54 0.94 -19.62
CA MET A 393 11.64 1.86 -19.26
C MET A 393 11.89 1.83 -17.75
N THR A 394 12.92 1.12 -17.32
CA THR A 394 13.34 1.08 -15.91
C THR A 394 14.13 2.33 -15.51
N ALA A 395 14.33 2.50 -14.20
CA ALA A 395 15.13 3.61 -13.67
C ALA A 395 16.54 3.68 -14.27
N ILE A 396 17.12 2.53 -14.69
CA ILE A 396 18.45 2.46 -15.32
C ILE A 396 18.44 3.04 -16.74
N GLU A 397 17.31 2.92 -17.45
CA GLU A 397 17.14 3.36 -18.83
C GLU A 397 16.73 4.85 -18.93
N VAL A 398 16.42 5.50 -17.80
CA VAL A 398 16.08 6.92 -17.72
C VAL A 398 17.28 7.75 -17.25
N GLU A 399 17.74 8.66 -18.12
CA GLU A 399 18.93 9.50 -17.89
C GLU A 399 18.86 10.26 -16.54
N GLY A 400 19.87 10.06 -15.69
CA GLY A 400 19.99 10.70 -14.37
C GLY A 400 19.09 10.15 -13.26
N TRP A 401 18.09 9.31 -13.55
CA TRP A 401 17.33 8.61 -12.51
C TRP A 401 18.09 7.38 -12.01
N GLY A 402 18.69 6.61 -12.93
CA GLY A 402 19.47 5.42 -12.62
C GLY A 402 20.63 5.71 -11.68
N ASP A 403 21.38 6.78 -11.94
CA ASP A 403 22.52 7.18 -11.09
C ASP A 403 22.10 7.55 -9.68
N LYS A 404 20.98 8.29 -9.54
CA LYS A 404 20.43 8.66 -8.22
C LYS A 404 19.95 7.44 -7.45
N MET A 405 19.24 6.53 -8.13
CA MET A 405 18.75 5.29 -7.52
C MET A 405 19.91 4.41 -7.09
N LYS A 406 20.90 4.20 -7.98
CA LYS A 406 22.11 3.42 -7.71
C LYS A 406 22.90 3.98 -6.53
N ALA A 407 23.13 5.30 -6.48
CA ALA A 407 23.83 5.94 -5.36
C ALA A 407 23.10 5.77 -4.01
N VAL A 408 21.76 5.73 -4.02
CA VAL A 408 20.96 5.47 -2.82
C VAL A 408 21.04 3.99 -2.42
N MET A 409 20.86 3.08 -3.39
CA MET A 409 20.86 1.64 -3.13
C MET A 409 22.24 1.11 -2.74
N GLU A 410 23.32 1.61 -3.33
CA GLU A 410 24.68 1.29 -2.91
C GLU A 410 24.95 1.70 -1.46
N LYS A 411 24.41 2.84 -0.99
CA LYS A 411 24.55 3.25 0.42
C LYS A 411 23.81 2.31 1.38
N ILE A 412 22.67 1.79 0.96
CA ILE A 412 21.88 0.81 1.72
C ILE A 412 22.60 -0.56 1.71
N HIS A 413 23.03 -1.04 0.54
CA HIS A 413 23.71 -2.32 0.36
C HIS A 413 25.11 -2.35 0.99
N ASN A 414 25.95 -1.33 0.83
CA ASN A 414 27.31 -1.32 1.41
C ASN A 414 27.29 -1.31 2.95
N LYS A 415 26.21 -0.83 3.58
CA LYS A 415 26.00 -0.98 5.03
C LYS A 415 25.47 -2.37 5.41
N ASN A 416 24.87 -3.10 4.48
CA ASN A 416 24.46 -4.49 4.65
C ASN A 416 25.62 -5.47 4.40
N ASP A 417 26.50 -5.21 3.43
CA ASP A 417 27.59 -6.12 3.04
C ASP A 417 28.75 -6.16 4.05
N LYS A 418 28.97 -5.05 4.78
CA LYS A 418 29.85 -5.06 5.96
C LYS A 418 29.34 -5.96 7.09
N ARG A 419 28.08 -6.44 7.04
CA ARG A 419 27.49 -7.37 8.02
C ARG A 419 27.82 -8.84 7.76
N TYR A 420 28.09 -9.23 6.52
CA TYR A 420 28.38 -10.63 6.16
C TYR A 420 29.88 -10.97 6.19
N ARG A 421 30.75 -10.00 6.48
CA ARG A 421 32.21 -10.17 6.57
C ARG A 421 32.77 -10.07 8.00
N LYS A 422 31.94 -10.19 9.03
CA LYS A 422 32.40 -10.21 10.44
C LYS A 422 31.83 -11.39 11.21
#